data_AF-A0A3S9ZF86-F1
#
_entry.id   AF-A0A3S9ZF86-F1
#
_cell.length_a   1.000
_cell.length_b   1.000
_cell.length_c   1.000
_cell.angle_alpha   90.00
_cell.angle_beta   90.00
_cell.angle_gamma   90.00
#
_symmetry.space_group_name_H-M   'P 1'
#
loop_
_entity.id
_entity.type
_entity.pdbx_description
1 polymer ?
#
loop_
_entity_poly.entity_id
_entity_poly.type
_entity_poly.pdbx_seq_one_letter_code
_entity_poly.pdbx_strand_id
1 'polypeptide(L)'
;MSYPSQGDFDIYVAPEPPQTARGLVDDLGVEAVRNAMPSSERRAFDAANPYRDIERAYERVTAREQEVHAYDRDLNQYIARQGYSPEQAEFVRAQTADVRQPLVEAVSRAAQRASEKLTTYQENLIAHIDSRGLVQRTAAQTGQYSTPVASTSAAANLDPSGGNRAGRGHREDRGRGSRDNPLRENRGDRRQGPRR
;
A
#
# COMPACT_ATOMS: atom_id res chain seq x y z
N MET A 1 50.49 19.09 20.99
CA MET A 1 49.37 18.12 20.95
C MET A 1 48.27 18.74 20.11
N SER A 2 48.14 18.30 18.86
CA SER A 2 47.04 18.71 17.98
C SER A 2 45.86 17.78 18.27
N TYR A 3 44.73 18.34 18.67
CA TYR A 3 43.49 17.57 18.73
C TYR A 3 43.12 17.17 17.29
N PRO A 4 42.81 15.89 17.02
CA PRO A 4 42.20 15.54 15.75
C PRO A 4 40.88 16.29 15.67
N SER A 5 40.73 17.08 14.58
CA SER A 5 39.48 17.74 14.23
C SER A 5 38.38 16.69 14.27
N GLN A 6 37.31 17.03 15.00
CA GLN A 6 36.08 16.25 15.08
C GLN A 6 35.75 15.67 13.71
N GLY A 7 35.65 14.34 13.65
CA GLY A 7 35.15 13.66 12.48
C GLY A 7 33.80 14.26 12.10
N ASP A 8 33.63 14.49 10.81
CA ASP A 8 32.31 14.72 10.22
C ASP A 8 31.40 13.57 10.69
N PHE A 9 30.57 13.86 11.67
CA PHE A 9 29.42 13.00 11.95
C PHE A 9 28.48 13.24 10.78
N ASP A 10 28.29 12.23 9.93
CA ASP A 10 27.21 12.24 8.95
C ASP A 10 25.89 12.45 9.72
N ILE A 11 25.40 13.68 9.70
CA ILE A 11 24.09 14.02 10.25
C ILE A 11 23.10 13.31 9.33
N TYR A 12 22.61 12.14 9.77
CA TYR A 12 21.51 11.47 9.08
C TYR A 12 20.27 12.35 9.21
N VAL A 13 20.00 13.15 8.17
CA VAL A 13 18.76 13.91 8.03
C VAL A 13 17.75 12.96 7.40
N ALA A 14 16.75 12.55 8.17
CA ALA A 14 15.66 11.75 7.64
C ALA A 14 14.98 12.53 6.50
N PRO A 15 14.70 11.89 5.36
CA PRO A 15 14.08 12.56 4.22
C PRO A 15 12.74 13.17 4.62
N GLU A 16 12.40 14.31 4.02
CA GLU A 16 11.06 14.87 4.16
C GLU A 16 10.04 13.95 3.49
N PRO A 17 8.84 13.81 4.07
CA PRO A 17 7.80 12.99 3.46
C PRO A 17 7.37 13.59 2.12
N PRO A 18 7.14 12.75 1.10
CA PRO A 18 6.64 13.22 -0.19
C PRO A 18 5.28 13.89 -0.03
N GLN A 19 5.05 14.93 -0.83
CA GLN A 19 3.82 15.74 -0.75
C GLN A 19 2.66 15.14 -1.55
N THR A 20 2.91 14.13 -2.38
CA THR A 20 1.91 13.50 -3.25
C THR A 20 1.85 12.00 -3.00
N ALA A 21 0.68 11.38 -3.18
CA ALA A 21 0.57 9.92 -3.09
C ALA A 21 1.43 9.22 -4.15
N ARG A 22 1.59 9.84 -5.33
CA ARG A 22 2.46 9.33 -6.39
C ARG A 22 3.93 9.28 -5.94
N GLY A 23 4.46 10.37 -5.38
CA GLY A 23 5.82 10.38 -4.83
C GLY A 23 6.00 9.35 -3.72
N LEU A 24 4.99 9.15 -2.87
CA LEU A 24 5.02 8.12 -1.84
C LEU A 24 5.10 6.69 -2.42
N VAL A 25 4.35 6.41 -3.50
CA VAL A 25 4.41 5.11 -4.18
C VAL A 25 5.71 4.92 -4.96
N ASP A 26 6.24 5.98 -5.57
CA ASP A 26 7.50 5.92 -6.31
C ASP A 26 8.70 5.67 -5.36
N ASP A 27 8.68 6.26 -4.17
CA ASP A 27 9.74 6.09 -3.16
C ASP A 27 9.71 4.72 -2.47
N LEU A 28 8.51 4.25 -2.09
CA LEU A 28 8.35 3.08 -1.21
C LEU A 28 7.90 1.82 -1.94
N GLY A 29 7.29 1.98 -3.11
CA GLY A 29 6.58 0.92 -3.81
C GLY A 29 5.16 0.69 -3.29
N VAL A 30 4.33 0.12 -4.17
CA VAL A 30 2.90 -0.13 -3.97
C VAL A 30 2.59 -0.92 -2.69
N GLU A 31 3.33 -2.01 -2.44
CA GLU A 31 3.06 -2.88 -1.29
C GLU A 31 3.38 -2.21 0.05
N ALA A 32 4.51 -1.51 0.14
CA ALA A 32 4.91 -0.81 1.36
C ALA A 32 3.92 0.31 1.70
N VAL A 33 3.54 1.11 0.70
CA VAL A 33 2.50 2.14 0.84
C VAL A 33 1.19 1.54 1.33
N ARG A 34 0.72 0.47 0.67
CA ARG A 34 -0.52 -0.21 1.04
C ARG A 34 -0.47 -0.72 2.49
N ASN A 35 0.65 -1.31 2.90
CA ASN A 35 0.83 -1.86 4.24
C ASN A 35 0.90 -0.77 5.32
N ALA A 36 1.47 0.39 4.99
CA ALA A 36 1.58 1.56 5.85
C ALA A 36 0.33 2.47 5.85
N MET A 37 -0.73 2.13 5.11
CA MET A 37 -2.00 2.82 5.25
C MET A 37 -2.66 2.48 6.59
N PRO A 38 -3.45 3.41 7.19
CA PRO A 38 -4.29 3.09 8.33
C PRO A 38 -5.14 1.85 8.10
N SER A 39 -5.29 0.99 9.11
CA SER A 39 -5.89 -0.34 8.96
C SER A 39 -7.32 -0.32 8.37
N SER A 40 -8.13 0.67 8.72
CA SER A 40 -9.48 0.87 8.15
C SER A 40 -9.43 1.22 6.66
N GLU A 41 -8.49 2.07 6.28
CA GLU A 41 -8.27 2.54 4.91
C GLU A 41 -7.75 1.41 4.02
N ARG A 42 -6.77 0.66 4.52
CA ARG A 42 -6.23 -0.52 3.86
C ARG A 42 -7.33 -1.55 3.58
N ARG A 43 -8.16 -1.87 4.58
CA ARG A 43 -9.27 -2.82 4.41
C ARG A 43 -10.30 -2.34 3.39
N ALA A 44 -10.64 -1.05 3.39
CA ALA A 44 -11.58 -0.48 2.42
C ALA A 44 -11.00 -0.54 0.99
N PHE A 45 -9.72 -0.21 0.84
CA PHE A 45 -9.02 -0.28 -0.43
C PHE A 45 -8.92 -1.72 -0.95
N ASP A 46 -8.48 -2.67 -0.10
CA ASP A 46 -8.33 -4.09 -0.46
C ASP A 46 -9.65 -4.76 -0.86
N ALA A 47 -10.76 -4.34 -0.23
CA ALA A 47 -12.09 -4.84 -0.57
C ALA A 47 -12.55 -4.39 -1.97
N ALA A 48 -12.15 -3.18 -2.39
CA ALA A 48 -12.46 -2.64 -3.72
C ALA A 48 -11.44 -3.08 -4.78
N ASN A 49 -10.19 -3.28 -4.39
CA ASN A 49 -9.06 -3.60 -5.25
C ASN A 49 -8.35 -4.85 -4.71
N PRO A 50 -8.83 -6.05 -5.02
CA PRO A 50 -8.22 -7.27 -4.49
C PRO A 50 -6.85 -7.52 -5.15
N TYR A 51 -5.78 -7.50 -4.36
CA TYR A 51 -4.40 -7.78 -4.82
C TYR A 51 -4.27 -9.16 -5.50
N ARG A 52 -5.13 -10.10 -5.11
CA ARG A 52 -5.20 -11.45 -5.68
C ARG A 52 -5.37 -11.48 -7.21
N ASP A 53 -5.98 -10.46 -7.79
CA ASP A 53 -6.14 -10.39 -9.24
C ASP A 53 -4.81 -10.15 -9.97
N ILE A 54 -3.88 -9.43 -9.34
CA ILE A 54 -2.52 -9.22 -9.83
C ILE A 54 -1.71 -10.51 -9.67
N GLU A 55 -1.79 -11.14 -8.48
CA GLU A 55 -1.12 -12.43 -8.22
C GLU A 55 -1.53 -13.47 -9.28
N ARG A 56 -2.83 -13.62 -9.53
CA ARG A 56 -3.36 -14.53 -10.57
C ARG A 56 -2.89 -14.15 -11.98
N ALA A 57 -2.68 -12.87 -12.26
CA ALA A 57 -2.17 -12.45 -13.55
C ALA A 57 -0.70 -12.86 -13.73
N TYR A 58 0.13 -12.71 -12.70
CA TYR A 58 1.53 -13.16 -12.72
C TYR A 58 1.65 -14.69 -12.70
N GLU A 59 0.80 -15.40 -11.95
CA GLU A 59 0.72 -16.87 -12.00
C GLU A 59 0.50 -17.38 -13.43
N ARG A 60 -0.31 -16.68 -14.23
CA ARG A 60 -0.51 -17.01 -15.64
C ARG A 60 0.74 -16.79 -16.47
N VAL A 61 1.53 -15.76 -16.19
CA VAL A 61 2.82 -15.53 -16.87
C VAL A 61 3.73 -16.72 -16.60
N THR A 62 3.93 -17.08 -15.33
CA THR A 62 4.76 -18.22 -14.93
C THR A 62 4.28 -19.53 -15.55
N ALA A 63 2.97 -19.77 -15.60
CA ALA A 63 2.42 -20.96 -16.25
C ALA A 63 2.74 -21.01 -17.75
N ARG A 64 2.67 -19.87 -18.47
CA ARG A 64 3.04 -19.80 -19.89
C ARG A 64 4.54 -19.98 -20.12
N GLU A 65 5.37 -19.42 -19.24
CA GLU A 65 6.82 -19.64 -19.29
C GLU A 65 7.15 -21.13 -19.09
N GLN A 66 6.48 -21.79 -18.15
CA GLN A 66 6.63 -23.23 -17.94
C GLN A 66 6.23 -24.05 -19.18
N GLU A 67 5.18 -23.65 -19.90
CA GLU A 67 4.80 -24.29 -21.18
C GLU A 67 5.91 -24.16 -22.23
N VAL A 68 6.51 -22.97 -22.40
CA VAL A 68 7.65 -22.75 -23.31
C VAL A 68 8.85 -23.62 -22.89
N HIS A 69 9.18 -23.64 -21.59
CA HIS A 69 10.29 -24.43 -21.08
C HIS A 69 10.07 -25.93 -21.21
N ALA A 70 8.83 -26.41 -21.03
CA ALA A 70 8.47 -27.80 -21.24
C ALA A 70 8.67 -28.19 -22.71
N TYR A 71 8.16 -27.37 -23.63
CA TYR A 71 8.35 -27.55 -25.05
C TYR A 71 9.84 -27.57 -25.44
N ASP A 72 10.63 -26.59 -24.98
CA ASP A 72 12.06 -26.51 -25.27
C ASP A 72 12.83 -27.72 -24.71
N ARG A 73 12.42 -28.23 -23.53
CA ARG A 73 13.00 -29.43 -22.93
C ARG A 73 12.70 -30.66 -23.78
N ASP A 74 11.45 -30.87 -24.17
CA ASP A 74 11.03 -32.03 -24.95
C ASP A 74 11.69 -32.04 -26.33
N LEU A 75 11.78 -30.87 -26.99
CA LEU A 75 12.47 -30.70 -28.26
C LEU A 75 13.96 -31.03 -28.15
N ASN A 76 14.65 -30.52 -27.11
CA ASN A 76 16.07 -30.80 -26.90
C ASN A 76 16.30 -32.28 -26.56
N GLN A 77 15.39 -32.92 -25.79
CA GLN A 77 15.46 -34.36 -25.54
C GLN A 77 15.27 -35.16 -26.84
N TYR A 78 14.33 -34.77 -27.70
CA TYR A 78 14.13 -35.40 -28.99
C TYR A 78 15.39 -35.31 -29.87
N ILE A 79 15.96 -34.12 -30.02
CA ILE A 79 17.22 -33.88 -30.76
C ILE A 79 18.35 -34.76 -30.23
N ALA A 80 18.53 -34.80 -28.90
CA ALA A 80 19.57 -35.60 -28.27
C ALA A 80 19.36 -37.11 -28.48
N ARG A 81 18.11 -37.60 -28.38
CA ARG A 81 17.79 -39.02 -28.59
C ARG A 81 18.00 -39.47 -30.04
N GLN A 82 17.76 -38.60 -31.01
CA GLN A 82 18.00 -38.88 -32.43
C GLN A 82 19.48 -38.76 -32.81
N GLY A 83 20.33 -38.22 -31.92
CA GLY A 83 21.76 -38.04 -32.19
C GLY A 83 22.05 -37.02 -33.29
N TYR A 84 21.18 -36.02 -33.46
CA TYR A 84 21.34 -35.01 -34.50
C TYR A 84 22.61 -34.18 -34.33
N SER A 85 23.26 -33.87 -35.45
CA SER A 85 24.36 -32.91 -35.49
C SER A 85 23.84 -31.50 -35.13
N PRO A 86 24.73 -30.55 -34.78
CA PRO A 86 24.33 -29.17 -34.50
C PRO A 86 23.51 -28.53 -35.63
N GLU A 87 23.90 -28.74 -36.89
CA GLU A 87 23.20 -28.21 -38.07
C GLU A 87 21.78 -28.81 -38.22
N GLN A 88 21.65 -30.12 -37.97
CA GLN A 88 20.35 -30.81 -38.00
C GLN A 88 19.46 -30.36 -36.83
N ALA A 89 20.04 -30.11 -35.66
CA ALA A 89 19.33 -29.58 -34.50
C ALA A 89 18.79 -28.16 -34.78
N GLU A 90 19.58 -27.29 -35.40
CA GLU A 90 19.12 -25.96 -35.83
C GLU A 90 17.99 -26.05 -36.85
N PHE A 91 18.10 -26.95 -37.82
CA PHE A 91 17.03 -27.18 -38.79
C PHE A 91 15.72 -27.63 -38.13
N VAL A 92 15.78 -28.59 -37.20
CA VAL A 92 14.59 -29.04 -36.45
C VAL A 92 14.00 -27.92 -35.62
N ARG A 93 14.82 -27.11 -34.93
CA ARG A 93 14.34 -25.93 -34.18
C ARG A 93 13.67 -24.90 -35.08
N ALA A 94 14.20 -24.68 -36.29
CA ALA A 94 13.59 -23.78 -37.26
C ALA A 94 12.26 -24.34 -37.79
N GLN A 95 12.18 -25.66 -38.03
CA GLN A 95 10.95 -26.32 -38.48
C GLN A 95 9.83 -26.26 -37.46
N THR A 96 10.16 -26.23 -36.18
CA THR A 96 9.17 -26.21 -35.10
C THR A 96 8.92 -24.80 -34.54
N ALA A 97 9.45 -23.76 -35.20
CA ALA A 97 9.29 -22.38 -34.79
C ALA A 97 7.81 -21.92 -34.84
N ASP A 98 7.02 -22.47 -35.76
CA ASP A 98 5.58 -22.24 -35.87
C ASP A 98 4.79 -22.71 -34.63
N VAL A 99 5.29 -23.73 -33.92
CA VAL A 99 4.72 -24.20 -32.65
C VAL A 99 5.26 -23.39 -31.47
N ARG A 100 6.56 -23.08 -31.47
CA ARG A 100 7.21 -22.36 -30.37
C ARG A 100 6.78 -20.90 -30.28
N GLN A 101 6.69 -20.21 -31.42
CA GLN A 101 6.45 -18.77 -31.49
C GLN A 101 5.11 -18.37 -30.83
N PRO A 102 3.97 -19.04 -31.06
CA PRO A 102 2.72 -18.75 -30.36
C PRO A 102 2.79 -18.89 -28.83
N LEU A 103 3.61 -19.82 -28.31
CA LEU A 103 3.81 -20.00 -26.86
C LEU A 103 4.55 -18.80 -26.27
N VAL A 104 5.61 -18.35 -26.94
CA VAL A 104 6.36 -17.15 -26.52
C VAL A 104 5.47 -15.91 -26.56
N GLU A 105 4.67 -15.73 -27.61
CA GLU A 105 3.71 -14.62 -27.67
C GLU A 105 2.65 -14.69 -26.56
N ALA A 106 2.24 -15.89 -26.15
CA ALA A 106 1.31 -16.05 -25.06
C ALA A 106 1.91 -15.58 -23.72
N VAL A 107 3.22 -15.78 -23.50
CA VAL A 107 3.95 -15.20 -22.37
C VAL A 107 3.90 -13.68 -22.43
N SER A 108 4.26 -13.07 -23.56
CA SER A 108 4.25 -11.60 -23.72
C SER A 108 2.86 -11.00 -23.48
N ARG A 109 1.80 -11.61 -24.04
CA ARG A 109 0.41 -11.17 -23.79
C ARG A 109 -0.01 -11.31 -22.34
N ALA A 110 0.42 -12.38 -21.65
CA ALA A 110 0.15 -12.56 -20.23
C ALA A 110 0.89 -11.50 -19.39
N ALA A 111 2.16 -11.24 -19.70
CA ALA A 111 3.00 -10.26 -19.02
C ALA A 111 2.44 -8.85 -19.18
N GLN A 112 2.01 -8.49 -20.38
CA GLN A 112 1.36 -7.19 -20.63
C GLN A 112 0.11 -7.03 -19.76
N ARG A 113 -0.76 -8.04 -19.71
CA ARG A 113 -1.98 -8.00 -18.87
C ARG A 113 -1.66 -7.91 -17.38
N ALA A 114 -0.63 -8.61 -16.91
CA ALA A 114 -0.19 -8.52 -15.52
C ALA A 114 0.32 -7.12 -15.19
N SER A 115 1.11 -6.53 -16.09
CA SER A 115 1.58 -5.14 -15.97
C SER A 115 0.42 -4.15 -15.94
N GLU A 116 -0.55 -4.26 -16.86
CA GLU A 116 -1.73 -3.39 -16.90
C GLU A 116 -2.52 -3.46 -15.58
N LYS A 117 -2.71 -4.67 -15.03
CA LYS A 117 -3.38 -4.88 -13.74
C LYS A 117 -2.64 -4.21 -12.59
N LEU A 118 -1.31 -4.33 -12.56
CA LEU A 118 -0.48 -3.67 -11.55
C LEU A 118 -0.55 -2.14 -11.68
N THR A 119 -0.47 -1.61 -12.90
CA THR A 119 -0.60 -0.17 -13.15
C THR A 119 -1.95 0.36 -12.70
N THR A 120 -3.06 -0.29 -13.05
CA THR A 120 -4.39 0.12 -12.58
C THR A 120 -4.49 0.08 -11.05
N TYR A 121 -3.92 -0.94 -10.42
CA TYR A 121 -3.92 -1.03 -8.96
C TYR A 121 -3.12 0.10 -8.31
N GLN A 122 -1.95 0.42 -8.87
CA GLN A 122 -1.14 1.55 -8.45
C GLN A 122 -1.89 2.88 -8.59
N GLU A 123 -2.53 3.12 -9.73
CA GLU A 123 -3.33 4.32 -9.97
C GLU A 123 -4.49 4.43 -8.98
N ASN A 124 -5.19 3.33 -8.72
CA ASN A 124 -6.27 3.28 -7.74
C ASN A 124 -5.75 3.55 -6.32
N LEU A 125 -4.57 3.04 -5.96
CA LEU A 125 -3.95 3.29 -4.66
C LEU A 125 -3.59 4.77 -4.48
N ILE A 126 -2.98 5.38 -5.50
CA ILE A 126 -2.65 6.80 -5.53
C ILE A 126 -3.92 7.64 -5.36
N ALA A 127 -4.96 7.37 -6.16
CA ALA A 127 -6.23 8.07 -6.09
C ALA A 127 -6.93 7.90 -4.74
N HIS A 128 -6.86 6.72 -4.13
CA HIS A 128 -7.43 6.46 -2.81
C HIS A 128 -6.74 7.28 -1.71
N ILE A 129 -5.41 7.36 -1.75
CA ILE A 129 -4.63 8.13 -0.77
C ILE A 129 -4.87 9.63 -0.95
N ASP A 130 -4.83 10.13 -2.18
CA ASP A 130 -5.01 11.56 -2.47
C ASP A 130 -6.42 12.03 -2.11
N SER A 131 -7.46 11.30 -2.53
CA SER A 131 -8.86 11.67 -2.26
C SER A 131 -9.22 11.71 -0.76
N ARG A 132 -8.47 10.98 0.07
CA ARG A 132 -8.67 10.94 1.53
C ARG A 132 -7.61 11.72 2.32
N GLY A 133 -6.70 12.40 1.64
CA GLY A 133 -5.63 13.18 2.28
C GLY A 133 -4.72 12.34 3.18
N LEU A 134 -4.43 11.10 2.77
CA LEU A 134 -3.72 10.13 3.62
C LEU A 134 -2.19 10.21 3.52
N VAL A 135 -1.64 10.97 2.57
CA VAL A 135 -0.20 11.02 2.25
C VAL A 135 0.67 11.13 3.50
N GLN A 136 0.47 12.15 4.33
CA GLN A 136 1.29 12.35 5.54
C GLN A 136 1.10 11.27 6.60
N ARG A 137 -0.12 10.72 6.73
CA ARG A 137 -0.40 9.65 7.70
C ARG A 137 0.29 8.35 7.28
N THR A 138 0.21 8.01 5.99
CA THR A 138 0.89 6.85 5.43
C THR A 138 2.40 7.00 5.51
N ALA A 139 2.94 8.18 5.18
CA ALA A 139 4.36 8.48 5.32
C ALA A 139 4.86 8.37 6.77
N ALA A 140 4.10 8.87 7.75
CA ALA A 140 4.47 8.75 9.16
C ALA A 140 4.48 7.30 9.66
N GLN A 141 3.60 6.43 9.13
CA GLN A 141 3.52 5.02 9.53
C GLN A 141 4.68 4.17 9.00
N THR A 142 5.40 4.62 7.96
CA THR A 142 6.56 3.87 7.43
C THR A 142 7.79 4.04 8.31
N GLY A 143 7.85 5.10 9.13
CA GLY A 143 9.01 5.44 9.94
C GLY A 143 10.25 5.85 9.14
N GLN A 144 10.13 5.99 7.80
CA GLN A 144 11.26 6.34 6.92
C GLN A 144 11.43 7.85 6.77
N TYR A 145 10.37 8.61 6.98
CA TYR A 145 10.37 10.05 6.82
C TYR A 145 10.41 10.76 8.16
N SER A 146 10.97 11.95 8.17
CA SER A 146 10.81 12.87 9.29
C SER A 146 9.32 13.12 9.51
N THR A 147 8.83 12.88 10.72
CA THR A 147 7.45 13.27 11.06
C THR A 147 7.42 14.79 11.12
N PRO A 148 6.54 15.48 10.35
CA PRO A 148 6.39 16.91 10.52
C PRO A 148 6.02 17.16 11.98
N VAL A 149 6.86 17.91 12.68
CA VAL A 149 6.57 18.35 14.04
C VAL A 149 5.26 19.12 13.95
N ALA A 150 4.20 18.61 14.58
CA ALA A 150 2.92 19.32 14.64
C ALA A 150 3.22 20.73 15.14
N SER A 151 3.11 21.74 14.27
CA SER A 151 3.48 23.10 14.62
C SER A 151 2.65 23.51 15.83
N THR A 152 3.33 23.68 16.95
CA THR A 152 2.75 24.16 18.22
C THR A 152 2.30 25.63 18.14
N SER A 153 2.31 26.24 16.95
CA SER A 153 1.81 27.59 16.69
C SER A 153 0.28 27.73 16.84
N ALA A 154 -0.47 26.64 17.06
CA ALA A 154 -1.88 26.69 17.44
C ALA A 154 -2.14 26.63 18.96
N ALA A 155 -1.10 26.63 19.81
CA ALA A 155 -1.23 26.69 21.27
C ALA A 155 -0.78 28.05 21.86
N ALA A 156 -0.73 29.10 21.06
CA ALA A 156 -0.60 30.46 21.56
C ALA A 156 -1.99 31.10 21.68
N ASN A 157 -2.63 30.91 22.84
CA ASN A 157 -3.61 31.86 23.34
C ASN A 157 -3.55 31.93 24.87
N LEU A 158 -3.03 33.08 25.34
CA LEU A 158 -3.26 33.76 26.62
C LEU A 158 -2.55 33.17 27.85
N ASP A 159 -1.85 33.88 28.74
CA ASP A 159 -1.21 35.20 28.90
C ASP A 159 -0.48 35.08 30.27
N PRO A 160 0.65 35.75 30.55
CA PRO A 160 1.44 35.55 31.76
C PRO A 160 1.07 36.54 32.86
N SER A 161 0.80 36.08 34.09
CA SER A 161 0.98 36.91 35.28
C SER A 161 0.94 36.11 36.58
N GLY A 162 2.07 36.05 37.28
CA GLY A 162 2.12 35.67 38.70
C GLY A 162 1.77 36.85 39.59
N GLY A 163 1.01 36.61 40.66
CA GLY A 163 0.75 37.65 41.67
C GLY A 163 -0.17 37.17 42.81
N ASN A 164 0.45 36.82 43.94
CA ASN A 164 -0.18 36.45 45.21
C ASN A 164 -1.14 37.52 45.78
N ARG A 165 -2.29 37.12 46.36
CA ARG A 165 -2.70 37.50 47.74
C ARG A 165 -4.03 36.86 48.20
N ALA A 166 -4.05 36.56 49.48
CA ALA A 166 -5.12 35.95 50.27
C ALA A 166 -6.42 36.77 50.37
N GLY A 167 -7.54 36.08 50.61
CA GLY A 167 -8.83 36.70 50.92
C GLY A 167 -9.91 35.69 51.31
N ARG A 168 -10.04 35.47 52.61
CA ARG A 168 -11.04 34.69 53.35
C ARG A 168 -12.46 35.23 53.09
N GLY A 169 -13.46 34.36 52.89
CA GLY A 169 -14.88 34.78 52.86
C GLY A 169 -15.89 33.65 52.65
N HIS A 170 -16.56 33.24 53.74
CA HIS A 170 -17.88 32.60 53.83
C HIS A 170 -18.82 32.90 52.64
N ARG A 171 -19.73 32.02 52.18
CA ARG A 171 -20.86 31.43 52.92
C ARG A 171 -21.60 30.42 52.02
N GLU A 172 -22.30 29.49 52.65
CA GLU A 172 -23.22 28.52 52.06
C GLU A 172 -24.25 29.16 51.13
N ASP A 173 -24.54 28.53 49.99
CA ASP A 173 -25.95 28.39 49.61
C ASP A 173 -26.22 27.10 48.82
N ARG A 174 -27.36 26.50 49.13
CA ARG A 174 -27.82 25.19 48.71
C ARG A 174 -28.49 25.30 47.34
N GLY A 175 -28.14 24.41 46.40
CA GLY A 175 -28.70 24.41 45.05
C GLY A 175 -28.84 23.00 44.47
N ARG A 176 -29.82 22.27 44.99
CA ARG A 176 -30.38 20.97 44.59
C ARG A 176 -30.52 20.81 43.07
N GLY A 177 -30.00 19.72 42.48
CA GLY A 177 -30.24 19.44 41.06
C GLY A 177 -29.52 18.25 40.43
N SER A 178 -29.55 17.06 41.05
CA SER A 178 -29.26 15.81 40.34
C SER A 178 -30.26 15.61 39.20
N ARG A 179 -29.76 15.52 37.96
CA ARG A 179 -30.48 14.90 36.84
C ARG A 179 -29.55 13.93 36.14
N ASP A 180 -29.63 12.70 36.60
CA ASP A 180 -29.16 11.50 35.91
C ASP A 180 -29.94 11.26 34.61
N ASN A 181 -29.19 10.86 33.57
CA ASN A 181 -29.53 10.04 32.39
C ASN A 181 -30.84 10.28 31.59
N PRO A 182 -30.74 10.46 30.26
CA PRO A 182 -31.83 10.19 29.35
C PRO A 182 -31.46 9.06 28.36
N LEU A 183 -31.60 7.80 28.76
CA LEU A 183 -31.73 6.70 27.79
C LEU A 183 -32.68 5.64 28.35
N ARG A 184 -33.98 5.84 28.10
CA ARG A 184 -34.94 4.73 28.14
C ARG A 184 -35.80 4.73 26.87
N GLU A 185 -35.69 3.58 26.21
CA GLU A 185 -36.37 3.07 25.03
C GLU A 185 -37.85 3.43 24.93
N ASN A 186 -38.33 3.65 23.70
CA ASN A 186 -39.64 3.12 23.31
C ASN A 186 -39.76 2.89 21.80
N ARG A 187 -39.70 1.61 21.44
CA ARG A 187 -40.63 0.86 20.58
C ARG A 187 -41.14 1.53 19.29
N GLY A 188 -40.69 0.98 18.17
CA GLY A 188 -41.37 1.00 16.88
C GLY A 188 -41.41 -0.39 16.26
N ASP A 189 -42.05 -1.34 16.94
CA ASP A 189 -42.32 -2.68 16.41
C ASP A 189 -43.70 -2.67 15.72
N ARG A 190 -43.73 -2.65 14.38
CA ARG A 190 -44.91 -3.05 13.58
C ARG A 190 -44.49 -3.75 12.28
N ARG A 191 -44.40 -5.09 12.39
CA ARG A 191 -45.16 -6.11 11.62
C ARG A 191 -45.11 -5.99 10.09
N GLN A 192 -44.38 -6.90 9.43
CA GLN A 192 -44.88 -8.17 8.86
C GLN A 192 -46.00 -8.03 7.80
N GLY A 193 -45.67 -8.48 6.59
CA GLY A 193 -46.61 -9.12 5.69
C GLY A 193 -45.88 -9.78 4.51
N PRO A 194 -45.76 -11.11 4.46
CA PRO A 194 -45.57 -11.84 3.20
C PRO A 194 -46.92 -12.40 2.72
N ARG A 195 -47.04 -12.59 1.39
CA ARG A 195 -47.90 -13.53 0.61
C ARG A 195 -48.17 -12.91 -0.77
N ARG A 196 -47.98 -13.54 -1.95
CA ARG A 196 -48.16 -14.94 -2.39
C ARG A 196 -49.43 -15.58 -1.87
#